data_AF-A0A2E2THM7-F1
#
_entry.id   AF-A0A2E2THM7-F1
#
_cell.length_a   1.000
_cell.length_b   1.000
_cell.length_c   1.000
_cell.angle_alpha   90.00
_cell.angle_beta   90.00
_cell.angle_gamma   90.00
#
_symmetry.space_group_name_H-M   'P 1'
#
loop_
_entity.id
_entity.type
_entity.pdbx_description
1 polymer ?
#
loop_
_entity_poly.entity_id
_entity_poly.type
_entity_poly.pdbx_seq_one_letter_code
_entity_poly.pdbx_strand_id
1 'polypeptide(L)'
;MLTPVLIQIIFWFVVAYCLFVGIYDLARHMNIMLALEILILGPIAARIISEFLILFFTMNETLTDIRDIQNVKLEHISKSSQHNKEVL
;
A
#
# COMPACT_ATOMS: atom_id res chain seq x y z
N MET A 1 10.10 -2.48 1.71
CA MET A 1 10.33 -0.99 1.79
C MET A 1 10.39 -0.25 0.44
N LEU A 2 10.32 -0.92 -0.72
CA LEU A 2 10.06 -0.27 -2.02
C LEU A 2 8.56 0.07 -2.19
N THR A 3 7.69 -0.80 -1.68
CA THR A 3 6.24 -0.71 -1.70
C THR A 3 5.67 0.62 -1.18
N PRO A 4 6.11 1.18 -0.02
CA PRO A 4 5.64 2.49 0.44
C PRO A 4 6.03 3.65 -0.49
N VAL A 5 7.21 3.59 -1.13
CA VAL A 5 7.68 4.64 -2.05
C VAL A 5 6.84 4.67 -3.33
N LEU A 6 6.49 3.49 -3.86
CA LEU A 6 5.62 3.39 -5.04
C LEU A 6 4.25 4.03 -4.80
N ILE A 7 3.64 3.78 -3.64
CA ILE A 7 2.33 4.35 -3.28
C ILE A 7 2.41 5.88 -3.13
N GLN A 8 3.51 6.41 -2.58
CA GLN A 8 3.73 7.86 -2.47
C GLN A 8 3.83 8.55 -3.84
N ILE A 9 4.46 7.90 -4.83
CA ILE A 9 4.54 8.43 -6.20
C ILE A 9 3.14 8.49 -6.82
N ILE A 10 2.35 7.41 -6.69
CA ILE A 10 0.97 7.37 -7.19
C ILE A 10 0.11 8.45 -6.52
N PHE A 11 0.26 8.66 -5.21
CA PHE A 11 -0.43 9.72 -4.48
C PHE A 11 -0.18 11.10 -5.08
N TRP A 12 1.08 11.42 -5.40
CA TRP A 12 1.42 12.69 -6.04
C TRP A 12 0.71 12.90 -7.38
N PHE A 13 0.58 11.85 -8.19
CA PHE A 13 -0.19 11.91 -9.44
C PHE A 13 -1.68 12.15 -9.19
N VAL A 14 -2.28 11.49 -8.19
CA VAL A 14 -3.70 11.67 -7.84
C VAL A 14 -3.96 13.08 -7.32
N VAL A 15 -3.08 13.61 -6.47
CA VAL A 15 -3.18 14.99 -5.97
C VAL A 15 -3.02 16.00 -7.10
N ALA A 16 -2.02 15.81 -7.97
CA ALA A 16 -1.83 16.67 -9.14
C ALA A 16 -3.09 16.66 -10.01
N TYR A 17 -3.67 15.48 -10.27
CA TYR A 17 -4.91 15.35 -11.02
C TYR A 17 -6.08 16.08 -10.35
N CYS A 18 -6.28 15.94 -9.04
CA CYS A 18 -7.31 16.68 -8.30
C CYS A 18 -7.14 18.19 -8.42
N LEU A 19 -5.90 18.69 -8.32
CA LEU A 19 -5.60 20.11 -8.50
C LEU A 19 -5.94 20.58 -9.92
N PHE A 20 -5.56 19.83 -10.95
CA PHE A 20 -5.86 20.18 -12.34
C PHE A 20 -7.35 20.20 -12.62
N VAL A 21 -8.11 19.19 -12.16
CA VAL A 21 -9.57 19.13 -12.33
C VAL A 21 -10.25 20.27 -11.59
N GLY A 22 -9.87 20.53 -10.33
CA GLY A 22 -10.45 21.61 -9.54
C GLY A 22 -10.21 23.00 -10.15
N ILE A 23 -8.99 23.27 -10.65
CA ILE A 23 -8.68 24.53 -11.35
C ILE A 23 -9.45 24.64 -12.67
N TYR A 24 -9.57 23.55 -13.42
CA TYR A 24 -10.29 23.52 -14.69
C TYR A 24 -11.79 23.82 -14.52
N ASP A 25 -12.42 23.23 -13.51
CA ASP A 25 -13.83 23.48 -13.19
C ASP A 25 -14.06 24.91 -12.68
N LEU A 26 -13.10 25.47 -11.94
CA LEU A 26 -13.14 26.87 -11.51
C LEU A 26 -13.06 27.82 -12.72
N ALA A 27 -12.19 27.53 -13.70
CA ALA A 27 -12.05 28.35 -14.91
C ALA A 27 -13.33 28.37 -15.75
N ARG A 28 -14.07 27.26 -15.80
CA ARG A 28 -15.32 27.14 -16.58
C ARG A 28 -16.57 27.66 -15.88
N HIS A 29 -16.46 28.14 -14.63
CA HIS A 29 -17.57 28.69 -13.84
C HIS A 29 -18.81 27.79 -13.75
N MET A 30 -18.68 26.48 -13.97
CA MET A 30 -19.84 25.60 -14.04
C MET A 30 -20.43 25.36 -12.65
N ASN A 31 -19.59 25.06 -11.64
CA ASN A 31 -20.02 24.83 -10.27
C ASN A 31 -18.87 25.08 -9.27
N ILE A 32 -18.71 26.33 -8.82
CA ILE A 32 -17.64 26.76 -7.91
C ILE A 32 -17.67 25.97 -6.59
N MET A 33 -18.87 25.67 -6.08
CA MET A 33 -19.03 24.95 -4.82
C MET A 33 -18.51 23.52 -4.88
N LEU A 34 -18.78 22.82 -6.00
CA LEU A 34 -18.29 21.45 -6.24
C LEU A 34 -16.78 21.42 -6.48
N ALA A 35 -16.24 22.41 -7.18
CA ALA A 35 -14.80 22.53 -7.42
C ALA A 35 -14.01 22.71 -6.11
N LEU A 36 -14.53 23.54 -5.19
CA LEU A 36 -13.90 23.77 -3.89
C LEU A 36 -13.96 22.52 -3.00
N GLU A 37 -15.09 21.81 -3.05
CA GLU A 37 -15.27 20.54 -2.34
C GLU A 37 -14.23 19.50 -2.82
N ILE A 38 -14.07 19.31 -4.12
CA ILE A 38 -13.05 18.41 -4.71
C ILE A 38 -11.63 18.85 -4.37
N LEU A 39 -11.34 20.15 -4.38
CA LEU A 39 -10.00 20.67 -4.12
C LEU A 39 -9.53 20.38 -2.68
N ILE A 40 -10.46 20.33 -1.73
CA ILE A 40 -10.18 20.10 -0.31
C ILE A 40 -10.36 18.62 0.05
N LEU A 41 -11.51 18.02 -0.27
CA LEU A 41 -11.80 16.62 0.06
C LEU A 41 -11.02 15.64 -0.80
N GLY A 42 -10.69 15.97 -2.06
CA GLY A 42 -9.91 15.11 -2.94
C GLY A 42 -8.54 14.73 -2.34
N PRO A 43 -7.69 15.70 -1.97
CA PRO A 43 -6.40 15.42 -1.34
C PRO A 43 -6.54 14.70 0.02
N ILE A 44 -7.55 15.06 0.82
CA ILE A 44 -7.79 14.43 2.13
C ILE A 44 -8.17 12.96 1.96
N ALA A 45 -9.12 12.66 1.07
CA ALA A 45 -9.54 11.29 0.79
C ALA A 45 -8.39 10.48 0.17
N ALA A 46 -7.62 11.06 -0.75
CA ALA A 46 -6.43 10.44 -1.32
C ALA A 46 -5.40 10.10 -0.23
N ARG A 47 -5.24 10.96 0.78
CA ARG A 47 -4.32 10.72 1.90
C ARG A 47 -4.77 9.53 2.74
N ILE A 48 -6.04 9.50 3.14
CA ILE A 48 -6.60 8.41 3.94
C ILE A 48 -6.43 7.07 3.21
N ILE A 49 -6.85 7.02 1.94
CA ILE A 49 -6.74 5.80 1.12
C ILE A 49 -5.28 5.37 0.99
N SER A 50 -4.35 6.31 0.75
CA SER A 50 -2.93 5.98 0.64
C SER A 50 -2.35 5.37 1.92
N GLU A 51 -2.74 5.85 3.10
CA GLU A 51 -2.28 5.34 4.38
C GLU A 51 -2.82 3.93 4.64
N PHE A 52 -4.08 3.67 4.30
CA PHE A 52 -4.65 2.32 4.35
C PHE A 52 -3.93 1.36 3.40
N LEU A 53 -3.67 1.76 2.16
CA LEU A 53 -2.95 0.92 1.19
C LEU A 53 -1.56 0.55 1.70
N ILE A 54 -0.81 1.53 2.21
CA ILE A 54 0.52 1.27 2.78
C ILE A 54 0.41 0.26 3.94
N LEU A 55 -0.54 0.46 4.86
CA LEU A 55 -0.78 -0.46 5.97
C LEU A 55 -1.07 -1.89 5.51
N PHE A 56 -1.96 -2.06 4.51
CA PHE A 56 -2.29 -3.38 3.97
C PHE A 56 -1.08 -4.07 3.33
N PHE A 57 -0.31 -3.32 2.52
CA PHE A 57 0.89 -3.87 1.90
C PHE A 57 1.97 -4.22 2.92
N THR A 58 2.16 -3.38 3.94
CA THR A 58 3.10 -3.66 5.03
C THR A 58 2.69 -4.88 5.85
N MET A 59 1.39 -5.06 6.13
CA MET A 59 0.90 -6.29 6.75
C MET A 59 1.18 -7.50 5.85
N ASN A 60 0.92 -7.40 4.55
CA ASN A 60 1.15 -8.50 3.62
C ASN A 60 2.63 -8.91 3.50
N GLU A 61 3.57 -7.95 3.47
CA GLU A 61 5.01 -8.24 3.56
C GLU A 61 5.32 -8.98 4.87
N THR A 62 4.81 -8.49 6.00
CA THR A 62 5.05 -9.12 7.31
C THR A 62 4.51 -10.56 7.39
N LEU A 63 3.31 -10.81 6.85
CA LEU A 63 2.72 -12.16 6.80
C LEU A 63 3.53 -13.10 5.90
N THR A 64 4.06 -12.58 4.78
CA THR A 64 4.91 -13.34 3.87
C THR A 64 6.22 -13.74 4.57
N ASP A 65 6.85 -12.81 5.28
CA ASP A 65 8.07 -13.08 6.04
C ASP A 65 7.84 -14.15 7.12
N ILE A 66 6.74 -14.09 7.86
CA ILE A 66 6.40 -15.10 8.89
C ILE A 66 6.21 -16.48 8.26
N ARG A 67 5.51 -16.56 7.13
CA ARG A 67 5.30 -17.82 6.40
C ARG A 67 6.63 -18.44 5.98
N ASP A 68 7.54 -17.62 5.46
CA ASP A 68 8.82 -18.10 4.95
C ASP A 68 9.73 -18.58 6.10
N ILE A 69 9.74 -17.88 7.24
CA ILE A 69 10.43 -18.33 8.46
C ILE A 69 9.87 -19.68 8.95
N GLN A 70 8.55 -19.87 8.92
CA GLN A 70 7.94 -21.14 9.32
C GLN A 70 8.32 -22.28 8.37
N ASN A 71 8.32 -22.05 7.06
CA ASN A 71 8.72 -23.06 6.07
C ASN A 71 10.18 -23.52 6.26
N VAL A 72 11.10 -22.58 6.49
CA VAL A 72 12.51 -22.90 6.79
C VAL A 72 12.62 -23.75 8.07
N LYS A 73 11.90 -23.37 9.13
CA LYS A 73 11.91 -24.12 10.39
C LYS A 73 11.40 -25.56 10.23
N LEU A 74 10.36 -25.76 9.42
CA LEU A 74 9.82 -27.09 9.12
C LEU A 74 10.80 -27.96 8.34
N GLU A 75 11.56 -27.37 7.41
CA GLU A 75 12.59 -28.09 6.65
C GLU A 75 13.72 -28.61 7.57
N HIS A 76 14.15 -27.79 8.54
CA HIS A 76 15.14 -28.20 9.54
C HIS A 76 14.62 -29.32 10.46
N ILE A 77 13.37 -29.25 10.91
CA ILE A 77 12.74 -30.30 11.72
C ILE A 77 12.68 -31.62 10.92
N SER A 78 12.28 -31.55 9.65
CA SER A 78 12.26 -32.72 8.75
C SER A 78 13.65 -33.37 8.60
N LYS A 79 14.70 -32.56 8.36
CA LYS A 79 16.08 -33.05 8.26
C LYS A 79 16.59 -33.68 9.57
N SER A 80 16.30 -33.07 10.72
CA SER A 80 16.67 -33.66 12.02
C SER A 80 15.96 -34.99 12.30
N SER A 81 14.71 -35.12 11.84
CA SER A 81 13.95 -36.36 12.00
C SER A 81 14.44 -37.46 11.05
N GLN A 82 14.95 -37.12 9.86
CA GLN A 82 15.56 -38.07 8.93
C GLN A 82 16.91 -38.55 9.46
N HIS A 83 17.77 -37.64 9.91
CA HIS A 83 19.07 -37.98 10.48
C HIS A 83 18.94 -38.94 11.67
N ASN A 84 18.00 -38.68 12.60
CA ASN A 84 17.77 -39.56 13.76
C ASN A 84 17.31 -40.99 13.37
N LYS A 85 16.71 -41.18 12.18
CA LYS A 85 16.31 -42.52 11.70
C LYS A 85 17.46 -43.32 11.09
N GLU A 86 18.52 -42.66 10.61
CA GLU A 86 19.68 -43.36 10.02
C GLU A 86 20.73 -43.78 11.04
N VAL A 87 20.69 -43.23 12.26
CA VAL A 87 21.62 -43.58 13.36
C VAL A 87 21.09 -44.72 14.25
N LEU A 88 19.86 -45.20 14.00
CA LEU A 88 19.19 -46.31 14.70
C LEU A 88 19.17 -47.55 13.82
#